data_AF-A0A842WJ41-F1
#
_entry.id   AF-A0A842WJ41-F1
#
_cell.length_a   1.000
_cell.length_b   1.000
_cell.length_c   1.000
_cell.angle_alpha   90.00
_cell.angle_beta   90.00
_cell.angle_gamma   90.00
#
_symmetry.space_group_name_H-M   'P 1'
#
loop_
_entity.id
_entity.type
_entity.pdbx_description
1 polymer ?
#
loop_
_entity_poly.entity_id
_entity_poly.type
_entity_poly.pdbx_seq_one_letter_code
_entity_poly.pdbx_strand_id
1 'polypeptide(L)'
;MEDSITAREIGAYIELKKKVAEQEYKLNYIQNTAGDHSALISGLEKELREDRAKMKVIEGKLEGKNLKLVVPNQKLIEEYSELISRLPKEDVQGAIRTKSGDVYSYLSERGKLMKRNIENKNEIGKLNILISVSGEKPGGALRNAMYNGEPDGEELSSPGESIGRIVRLLNRVGIRCRHSEGRLVKSSEDHNERRVVVNNEYFWVPEEKLDSFTENEKLLASVSVKLQVKNAELQAITFNDEQQREFQELQAKYMELLKNRREVIGGEEKDLSLSI
;
A
#
# COMPACT_ATOMS: atom_id res chain seq x y z
N MET A 1 11.57 -16.37 -17.72
CA MET A 1 11.54 -16.01 -16.29
C MET A 1 10.87 -14.65 -16.18
N GLU A 2 9.53 -14.57 -16.03
CA GLU A 2 8.86 -13.34 -15.53
C GLU A 2 7.33 -13.47 -15.35
N ASP A 3 6.80 -14.69 -15.30
CA ASP A 3 5.34 -14.90 -15.32
C ASP A 3 4.76 -15.02 -13.91
N SER A 4 5.27 -14.21 -12.98
CA SER A 4 4.75 -14.09 -11.62
C SER A 4 4.24 -12.68 -11.35
N ILE A 5 3.21 -12.57 -10.52
CA ILE A 5 2.73 -11.29 -10.01
C ILE A 5 2.99 -11.19 -8.50
N THR A 6 3.57 -10.08 -8.08
CA THR A 6 3.94 -9.80 -6.69
C THR A 6 2.98 -8.83 -6.02
N ALA A 7 2.92 -8.86 -4.68
CA ALA A 7 2.16 -7.87 -3.92
C ALA A 7 2.60 -6.42 -4.22
N ARG A 8 3.90 -6.23 -4.50
CA ARG A 8 4.47 -4.93 -4.86
C ARG A 8 4.00 -4.44 -6.23
N GLU A 9 3.88 -5.34 -7.21
CA GLU A 9 3.30 -5.01 -8.52
C GLU A 9 1.81 -4.65 -8.42
N ILE A 10 1.04 -5.38 -7.60
CA ILE A 10 -0.36 -5.02 -7.32
C ILE A 10 -0.43 -3.65 -6.64
N GLY A 11 0.44 -3.39 -5.65
CA GLY A 11 0.54 -2.09 -5.00
C GLY A 11 0.88 -0.96 -5.98
N ALA A 12 1.83 -1.18 -6.89
CA ALA A 12 2.19 -0.25 -7.95
C ALA A 12 1.01 -0.01 -8.92
N TYR A 13 0.22 -1.03 -9.23
CA TYR A 13 -0.97 -0.89 -10.06
C TYR A 13 -2.05 -0.02 -9.40
N ILE A 14 -2.29 -0.19 -8.09
CA ILE A 14 -3.21 0.68 -7.33
C ILE A 14 -2.74 2.14 -7.37
N GLU A 15 -1.43 2.38 -7.23
CA GLU A 15 -0.84 3.72 -7.32
C GLU A 15 -0.92 4.31 -8.73
N LEU A 16 -0.66 3.51 -9.78
CA LEU A 16 -0.80 3.92 -11.17
C LEU A 16 -2.25 4.31 -11.49
N LYS A 17 -3.25 3.55 -11.02
CA LYS A 17 -4.66 3.92 -11.20
C LYS A 17 -4.97 5.30 -10.64
N LYS A 18 -4.48 5.61 -9.43
CA LYS A 18 -4.62 6.95 -8.84
C LYS A 18 -3.91 8.01 -9.70
N LYS A 19 -2.66 7.74 -10.08
CA LYS A 19 -1.85 8.70 -10.85
C LYS A 19 -2.49 9.05 -12.19
N VAL A 20 -2.98 8.04 -12.92
CA VAL A 20 -3.72 8.21 -14.19
C VAL A 20 -4.97 9.05 -13.97
N ALA A 21 -5.80 8.73 -12.97
CA ALA A 21 -7.00 9.51 -12.67
C ALA A 21 -6.69 10.97 -12.31
N GLU A 22 -5.61 11.23 -11.55
CA GLU A 22 -5.16 12.59 -11.22
C GLU A 22 -4.66 13.37 -12.44
N GLN A 23 -3.91 12.71 -13.32
CA GLN A 23 -3.43 13.32 -14.57
C GLN A 23 -4.57 13.58 -15.55
N GLU A 24 -5.54 12.66 -15.69
CA GLU A 24 -6.76 12.87 -16.48
C GLU A 24 -7.57 14.05 -15.97
N TYR A 25 -7.72 14.17 -14.65
CA TYR A 25 -8.37 15.32 -14.03
C TYR A 25 -7.62 16.63 -14.34
N LYS A 26 -6.29 16.65 -14.19
CA LYS A 26 -5.45 17.82 -14.51
C LYS A 26 -5.57 18.20 -15.99
N LEU A 27 -5.50 17.21 -16.89
CA LEU A 27 -5.63 17.41 -18.33
C LEU A 27 -6.98 18.05 -18.67
N ASN A 28 -8.08 17.47 -18.16
CA ASN A 28 -9.42 18.02 -18.32
C ASN A 28 -9.52 19.45 -17.76
N TYR A 29 -8.94 19.72 -16.59
CA TYR A 29 -8.97 21.06 -16.00
C TYR A 29 -8.26 22.09 -16.88
N ILE A 30 -7.05 21.78 -17.36
CA ILE A 30 -6.24 22.68 -18.21
C ILE A 30 -6.93 22.92 -19.55
N GLN A 31 -7.48 21.88 -20.18
CA GLN A 31 -8.22 22.01 -21.44
C GLN A 31 -9.48 22.88 -21.34
N ASN A 32 -10.11 22.91 -20.17
CA ASN A 32 -11.31 23.70 -19.91
C ASN A 32 -11.00 25.10 -19.33
N THR A 33 -9.73 25.46 -19.15
CA THR A 33 -9.31 26.78 -18.66
C THR A 33 -8.84 27.64 -19.83
N ALA A 34 -9.19 28.92 -19.86
CA ALA A 34 -8.79 29.83 -20.93
C ALA A 34 -7.27 30.10 -20.91
N GLY A 35 -6.57 29.74 -21.99
CA GLY A 35 -5.13 29.99 -22.17
C GLY A 35 -4.49 29.07 -23.22
N ASP A 36 -3.33 29.45 -23.78
CA ASP A 36 -2.51 28.52 -24.56
C ASP A 36 -1.64 27.69 -23.61
N HIS A 37 -2.04 26.44 -23.44
CA HIS A 37 -1.34 25.44 -22.63
C HIS A 37 -0.85 24.26 -23.48
N SER A 38 -0.67 24.45 -24.78
CA SER A 38 -0.35 23.38 -25.76
C SER A 38 0.85 22.51 -25.34
N ALA A 39 1.95 23.11 -24.91
CA ALA A 39 3.13 22.37 -24.44
C ALA A 39 2.87 21.55 -23.17
N LEU A 40 2.10 22.10 -22.21
CA LEU A 40 1.75 21.42 -20.96
C LEU A 40 0.78 20.25 -21.21
N ILE A 41 -0.20 20.44 -22.09
CA ILE A 41 -1.13 19.40 -22.53
C ILE A 41 -0.37 18.23 -23.16
N SER A 42 0.52 18.51 -24.12
CA SER A 42 1.35 17.50 -24.78
C SER A 42 2.23 16.72 -23.79
N GLY A 43 2.82 17.42 -22.81
CA GLY A 43 3.58 16.78 -21.73
C GLY A 43 2.73 15.81 -20.89
N LEU A 44 1.55 16.25 -20.46
CA LEU A 44 0.62 15.42 -19.68
C LEU A 44 0.09 14.21 -20.47
N GLU A 45 -0.22 14.39 -21.76
CA GLU A 45 -0.66 13.29 -22.63
C GLU A 45 0.43 12.23 -22.81
N LYS A 46 1.70 12.65 -22.90
CA LYS A 46 2.84 11.73 -22.96
C LYS A 46 2.96 10.94 -21.65
N GLU A 47 2.95 11.62 -20.50
CA GLU A 47 3.01 10.94 -19.19
C GLU A 47 1.84 9.96 -19.01
N LEU A 48 0.61 10.37 -19.35
CA LEU A 48 -0.57 9.51 -19.30
C LEU A 48 -0.40 8.26 -20.15
N ARG A 49 0.19 8.38 -21.34
CA ARG A 49 0.45 7.26 -22.23
C ARG A 49 1.46 6.29 -21.62
N GLU A 50 2.53 6.80 -21.02
CA GLU A 50 3.55 6.00 -20.35
C GLU A 50 2.98 5.27 -19.12
N ASP A 51 2.21 5.97 -18.29
CA ASP A 51 1.59 5.39 -17.09
C ASP A 51 0.52 4.35 -17.46
N ARG A 52 -0.31 4.61 -18.47
CA ARG A 52 -1.27 3.62 -19.00
C ARG A 52 -0.58 2.39 -19.60
N ALA A 53 0.57 2.56 -20.26
CA ALA A 53 1.33 1.43 -20.79
C ALA A 53 1.85 0.52 -19.67
N LYS A 54 2.42 1.11 -18.60
CA LYS A 54 2.83 0.36 -17.40
C LYS A 54 1.66 -0.35 -16.74
N MET A 55 0.52 0.33 -16.64
CA MET A 55 -0.72 -0.22 -16.06
C MET A 55 -1.19 -1.45 -16.84
N LYS A 56 -1.21 -1.39 -18.18
CA LYS A 56 -1.59 -2.52 -19.04
C LYS A 56 -0.70 -3.75 -18.89
N VAL A 57 0.60 -3.57 -18.68
CA VAL A 57 1.53 -4.69 -18.43
C VAL A 57 1.12 -5.45 -17.17
N ILE A 58 0.76 -4.73 -16.10
CA ILE A 58 0.33 -5.37 -14.84
C ILE A 58 -1.09 -5.96 -14.99
N GLU A 59 -1.99 -5.33 -15.74
CA GLU A 59 -3.32 -5.88 -16.06
C GLU A 59 -3.21 -7.22 -16.79
N GLY A 60 -2.34 -7.33 -17.80
CA GLY A 60 -2.10 -8.59 -18.48
C GLY A 60 -1.61 -9.70 -17.54
N LYS A 61 -0.77 -9.36 -16.54
CA LYS A 61 -0.35 -10.32 -15.51
C LYS A 61 -1.51 -10.70 -14.57
N LEU A 62 -2.35 -9.75 -14.17
CA LEU A 62 -3.53 -10.01 -13.33
C LEU A 62 -4.51 -10.94 -14.04
N GLU A 63 -4.82 -10.64 -15.30
CA GLU A 63 -5.71 -11.43 -16.17
C GLU A 63 -5.15 -12.84 -16.42
N GLY A 64 -3.86 -12.94 -16.74
CA GLY A 64 -3.18 -14.23 -16.96
C GLY A 64 -3.19 -15.14 -15.72
N LYS A 65 -3.37 -14.59 -14.52
CA LYS A 65 -3.52 -15.33 -13.26
C LYS A 65 -4.96 -15.45 -12.76
N ASN A 66 -5.94 -14.97 -13.54
CA ASN A 66 -7.34 -14.87 -13.12
C ASN A 66 -7.51 -14.16 -11.76
N LEU A 67 -6.62 -13.21 -11.46
CA LEU A 67 -6.64 -12.45 -10.22
C LEU A 67 -7.60 -11.27 -10.37
N LYS A 68 -8.73 -11.35 -9.67
CA LYS A 68 -9.67 -10.23 -9.57
C LYS A 68 -9.25 -9.32 -8.43
N LEU A 69 -8.64 -8.18 -8.77
CA LEU A 69 -8.24 -7.17 -7.79
C LEU A 69 -9.47 -6.59 -7.10
N VAL A 70 -9.50 -6.69 -5.77
CA VAL A 70 -10.50 -6.04 -4.93
C VAL A 70 -9.78 -5.18 -3.90
N VAL A 71 -10.32 -3.99 -3.64
CA VAL A 71 -9.81 -3.05 -2.62
C VAL A 71 -10.83 -2.89 -1.49
N PRO A 72 -10.38 -2.56 -0.27
CA PRO A 72 -11.27 -2.39 0.88
C PRO A 72 -12.31 -1.29 0.65
N ASN A 73 -13.54 -1.51 1.10
CA ASN A 73 -14.66 -0.55 1.03
C ASN A 73 -14.99 -0.07 -0.39
N GLN A 74 -14.70 -0.88 -1.40
CA GLN A 74 -14.95 -0.52 -2.80
C GLN A 74 -16.43 -0.17 -3.05
N LYS A 75 -17.36 -0.90 -2.43
CA LYS A 75 -18.80 -0.61 -2.51
C LYS A 75 -19.13 0.82 -2.08
N LEU A 76 -18.64 1.22 -0.91
CA LEU A 76 -18.89 2.55 -0.36
C LEU A 76 -18.22 3.67 -1.18
N ILE A 77 -17.03 3.39 -1.73
CA ILE A 77 -16.35 4.30 -2.67
C ILE A 77 -17.19 4.50 -3.95
N GLU A 78 -17.76 3.42 -4.49
CA GLU A 78 -18.66 3.44 -5.65
C GLU A 78 -19.94 4.22 -5.35
N GLU A 79 -20.59 3.96 -4.21
CA GLU A 79 -21.78 4.68 -3.76
C GLU A 79 -21.53 6.19 -3.63
N TYR A 80 -20.45 6.60 -2.97
CA TYR A 80 -20.09 8.02 -2.91
C TYR A 80 -19.74 8.59 -4.29
N SER A 81 -19.07 7.84 -5.16
CA SER A 81 -18.74 8.30 -6.51
C SER A 81 -19.99 8.54 -7.35
N GLU A 82 -21.00 7.68 -7.22
CA GLU A 82 -22.29 7.81 -7.89
C GLU A 82 -23.12 8.98 -7.33
N LEU A 83 -23.14 9.15 -6.00
CA LEU A 83 -23.79 10.31 -5.39
C LEU A 83 -23.16 11.62 -5.87
N ILE A 84 -21.83 11.69 -5.92
CA ILE A 84 -21.10 12.89 -6.37
C ILE A 84 -21.33 13.15 -7.87
N SER A 85 -21.36 12.12 -8.72
CA SER A 85 -21.48 12.30 -10.17
C SER A 85 -22.86 12.81 -10.62
N ARG A 86 -23.88 12.61 -9.80
CA ARG A 86 -25.25 13.11 -10.02
C ARG A 86 -25.44 14.58 -9.62
N LEU A 87 -24.49 15.18 -8.91
CA LEU A 87 -24.59 16.56 -8.43
C LEU A 87 -24.09 17.57 -9.49
N PRO A 88 -24.68 18.77 -9.55
CA PRO A 88 -24.14 19.88 -10.35
C PRO A 88 -22.70 20.20 -9.96
N LYS A 89 -21.87 20.58 -10.95
CA LYS A 89 -20.46 20.90 -10.72
C LYS A 89 -20.29 22.07 -9.76
N GLU A 90 -21.22 23.02 -9.81
CA GLU A 90 -21.26 24.24 -9.00
C GLU A 90 -21.44 23.90 -7.52
N ASP A 91 -22.31 22.93 -7.21
CA ASP A 91 -22.57 22.48 -5.85
C ASP A 91 -21.35 21.75 -5.27
N VAL A 92 -20.71 20.89 -6.07
CA VAL A 92 -19.47 20.21 -5.70
C VAL A 92 -18.35 21.23 -5.43
N GLN A 93 -18.18 22.23 -6.29
CA GLN A 93 -17.20 23.30 -6.08
C GLN A 93 -17.52 24.16 -4.85
N GLY A 94 -18.79 24.50 -4.62
CA GLY A 94 -19.26 25.22 -3.45
C GLY A 94 -18.97 24.46 -2.15
N ALA A 95 -19.24 23.16 -2.13
CA ALA A 95 -18.96 22.28 -1.00
C ALA A 95 -17.45 22.18 -0.70
N ILE A 96 -16.61 22.09 -1.73
CA ILE A 96 -15.14 22.09 -1.57
C ILE A 96 -14.64 23.40 -0.96
N ARG A 97 -15.20 24.54 -1.38
CA ARG A 97 -14.81 25.87 -0.86
C ARG A 97 -15.23 26.07 0.60
N THR A 98 -16.46 25.69 0.93
CA THR A 98 -17.02 25.88 2.28
C THR A 98 -16.59 24.79 3.27
N LYS A 99 -16.12 23.64 2.77
CA LYS A 99 -15.75 22.46 3.57
C LYS A 99 -16.87 22.02 4.52
N SER A 100 -18.12 22.12 4.06
CA SER A 100 -19.30 21.86 4.89
C SER A 100 -20.44 21.25 4.08
N GLY A 101 -21.42 20.66 4.76
CA GLY A 101 -22.59 20.02 4.15
C GLY A 101 -22.34 18.60 3.65
N ASP A 102 -23.43 17.93 3.25
CA ASP A 102 -23.42 16.50 2.90
C ASP A 102 -22.51 16.17 1.72
N VAL A 103 -22.48 17.05 0.71
CA VAL A 103 -21.60 16.89 -0.46
C VAL A 103 -20.14 16.86 -0.05
N TYR A 104 -19.72 17.75 0.86
CA TYR A 104 -18.37 17.75 1.38
C TYR A 104 -18.09 16.50 2.23
N SER A 105 -19.08 16.05 3.02
CA SER A 105 -18.97 14.81 3.80
C SER A 105 -18.70 13.60 2.89
N TYR A 106 -19.45 13.43 1.80
CA TYR A 106 -19.22 12.34 0.83
C TYR A 106 -17.84 12.43 0.17
N LEU A 107 -17.42 13.62 -0.25
CA LEU A 107 -16.08 13.85 -0.81
C LEU A 107 -14.97 13.50 0.18
N SER A 108 -15.14 13.92 1.44
CA SER A 108 -14.20 13.72 2.52
C SER A 108 -14.07 12.24 2.88
N GLU A 109 -15.18 11.54 3.10
CA GLU A 109 -15.17 10.11 3.44
C GLU A 109 -14.62 9.26 2.28
N ARG A 110 -15.06 9.51 1.04
CA ARG A 110 -14.48 8.86 -0.15
C ARG A 110 -12.97 9.10 -0.23
N GLY A 111 -12.53 10.35 -0.02
CA GLY A 111 -11.12 10.72 -0.02
C GLY A 111 -10.31 10.00 1.05
N LYS A 112 -10.85 9.87 2.27
CA LYS A 112 -10.22 9.12 3.37
C LYS A 112 -10.06 7.64 3.03
N LEU A 113 -11.10 7.00 2.48
CA LEU A 113 -11.05 5.60 2.06
C LEU A 113 -10.01 5.37 0.96
N MET A 114 -10.02 6.19 -0.09
CA MET A 114 -9.05 6.11 -1.18
C MET A 114 -7.61 6.34 -0.68
N LYS A 115 -7.41 7.33 0.19
CA LYS A 115 -6.10 7.60 0.80
C LYS A 115 -5.61 6.39 1.60
N ARG A 116 -6.47 5.80 2.43
CA ARG A 116 -6.13 4.60 3.20
C ARG A 116 -5.77 3.42 2.31
N ASN A 117 -6.48 3.23 1.21
CA ASN A 117 -6.17 2.16 0.24
C ASN A 117 -4.80 2.37 -0.41
N ILE A 118 -4.40 3.61 -0.68
CA ILE A 118 -3.06 3.92 -1.22
C ILE A 118 -1.96 3.69 -0.18
N GLU A 119 -2.17 4.14 1.05
CA GLU A 119 -1.19 3.92 2.13
C GLU A 119 -0.99 2.43 2.43
N ASN A 120 -2.03 1.62 2.25
CA ASN A 120 -2.03 0.18 2.50
C ASN A 120 -1.91 -0.68 1.23
N LYS A 121 -1.51 -0.09 0.09
CA LYS A 121 -1.49 -0.75 -1.23
C LYS A 121 -0.76 -2.10 -1.27
N ASN A 122 0.34 -2.24 -0.51
CA ASN A 122 1.11 -3.48 -0.44
C ASN A 122 0.37 -4.56 0.36
N GLU A 123 -0.30 -4.19 1.47
CA GLU A 123 -1.10 -5.14 2.25
C GLU A 123 -2.34 -5.60 1.47
N ILE A 124 -2.94 -4.70 0.69
CA ILE A 124 -4.01 -5.05 -0.26
C ILE A 124 -3.48 -6.03 -1.31
N GLY A 125 -2.28 -5.82 -1.85
CA GLY A 125 -1.64 -6.74 -2.79
C GLY A 125 -1.41 -8.14 -2.18
N LYS A 126 -0.82 -8.19 -0.97
CA LYS A 126 -0.61 -9.43 -0.20
C LYS A 126 -1.93 -10.18 0.00
N LEU A 127 -2.98 -9.46 0.39
CA LEU A 127 -4.29 -10.05 0.64
C LEU A 127 -4.95 -10.58 -0.64
N ASN A 128 -4.88 -9.85 -1.76
CA ASN A 128 -5.43 -10.31 -3.04
C ASN A 128 -4.74 -11.58 -3.54
N ILE A 129 -3.44 -11.72 -3.30
CA ILE A 129 -2.69 -12.95 -3.60
C ILE A 129 -3.22 -14.11 -2.74
N LEU A 130 -3.34 -13.92 -1.43
CA LEU A 130 -3.85 -14.96 -0.52
C LEU A 130 -5.29 -15.36 -0.86
N ILE A 131 -6.15 -14.39 -1.14
CA ILE A 131 -7.53 -14.61 -1.59
C ILE A 131 -7.57 -15.52 -2.82
N SER A 132 -6.66 -15.30 -3.77
CA SER A 132 -6.62 -16.06 -5.03
C SER A 132 -6.24 -17.53 -4.83
N VAL A 133 -5.43 -17.84 -3.81
CA VAL A 133 -5.02 -19.22 -3.49
C VAL A 133 -5.89 -19.91 -2.44
N SER A 134 -6.82 -19.18 -1.82
CA SER A 134 -7.69 -19.71 -0.75
C SER A 134 -8.86 -20.57 -1.26
N GLY A 135 -8.93 -20.81 -2.57
CA GLY A 135 -10.03 -21.54 -3.21
C GLY A 135 -11.27 -20.66 -3.46
N GLU A 136 -12.23 -21.18 -4.22
CA GLU A 136 -13.36 -20.38 -4.73
C GLU A 136 -14.27 -19.87 -3.61
N LYS A 137 -14.67 -20.76 -2.68
CA LYS A 137 -15.59 -20.42 -1.59
C LYS A 137 -14.93 -19.49 -0.54
N PRO A 138 -13.81 -19.84 0.12
CA PRO A 138 -13.15 -18.93 1.06
C PRO A 138 -12.64 -17.65 0.38
N GLY A 139 -12.13 -17.75 -0.85
CA GLY A 139 -11.73 -16.57 -1.64
C GLY A 139 -12.91 -15.66 -1.99
N GLY A 140 -14.11 -16.23 -2.23
CA GLY A 140 -15.35 -15.49 -2.44
C GLY A 140 -15.73 -14.66 -1.21
N ALA A 141 -15.78 -15.32 -0.04
CA ALA A 141 -16.04 -14.65 1.25
C ALA A 141 -15.09 -13.49 1.50
N LEU A 142 -13.79 -13.72 1.32
CA LEU A 142 -12.77 -12.70 1.55
C LEU A 142 -12.87 -11.53 0.54
N ARG A 143 -13.24 -11.80 -0.71
CA ARG A 143 -13.51 -10.74 -1.71
C ARG A 143 -14.73 -9.92 -1.31
N ASN A 144 -15.80 -10.56 -0.86
CA ASN A 144 -17.00 -9.87 -0.39
C ASN A 144 -16.70 -9.02 0.83
N ALA A 145 -15.96 -9.56 1.80
CA ALA A 145 -15.56 -8.83 3.00
C ALA A 145 -14.71 -7.59 2.66
N MET A 146 -13.78 -7.74 1.72
CA MET A 146 -13.01 -6.62 1.20
C MET A 146 -13.86 -5.59 0.46
N TYR A 147 -14.72 -6.02 -0.46
CA TYR A 147 -15.59 -5.14 -1.25
C TYR A 147 -16.52 -4.32 -0.36
N ASN A 148 -17.14 -4.97 0.64
CA ASN A 148 -18.05 -4.32 1.59
C ASN A 148 -17.32 -3.54 2.69
N GLY A 149 -16.08 -3.89 3.01
CA GLY A 149 -15.32 -3.29 4.10
C GLY A 149 -15.61 -3.89 5.49
N GLU A 150 -16.33 -5.01 5.55
CA GLU A 150 -16.70 -5.69 6.78
C GLU A 150 -16.75 -7.21 6.59
N PRO A 151 -16.46 -8.02 7.62
CA PRO A 151 -16.53 -9.48 7.52
C PRO A 151 -17.97 -9.95 7.27
N ASP A 152 -18.15 -10.95 6.41
CA ASP A 152 -19.45 -11.48 5.97
C ASP A 152 -19.96 -12.68 6.78
N GLY A 153 -19.21 -13.12 7.80
CA GLY A 153 -19.59 -14.27 8.63
C GLY A 153 -19.43 -15.63 7.96
N GLU A 154 -18.88 -15.70 6.74
CA GLU A 154 -18.70 -16.98 6.05
C GLU A 154 -17.57 -17.84 6.65
N GLU A 155 -17.68 -19.15 6.45
CA GLU A 155 -16.70 -20.13 6.92
C GLU A 155 -15.43 -20.11 6.06
N LEU A 156 -14.29 -19.94 6.73
CA LEU A 156 -12.97 -20.01 6.10
C LEU A 156 -12.38 -21.40 6.29
N SER A 157 -12.49 -22.22 5.25
CA SER A 157 -11.79 -23.52 5.19
C SER A 157 -10.33 -23.29 4.79
N SER A 158 -9.48 -22.89 5.73
CA SER A 158 -8.04 -22.70 5.48
C SER A 158 -7.19 -23.18 6.66
N PRO A 159 -5.90 -23.54 6.44
CA PRO A 159 -4.99 -23.86 7.54
C PRO A 159 -4.88 -22.68 8.53
N GLY A 160 -4.76 -22.98 9.82
CA GLY A 160 -4.78 -21.96 10.89
C GLY A 160 -3.73 -20.86 10.74
N GLU A 161 -2.53 -21.19 10.24
CA GLU A 161 -1.45 -20.23 9.97
C GLU A 161 -1.83 -19.25 8.85
N SER A 162 -2.50 -19.73 7.79
CA SER A 162 -3.01 -18.89 6.70
C SER A 162 -4.15 -17.97 7.16
N ILE A 163 -5.04 -18.46 8.03
CA ILE A 163 -6.14 -17.68 8.57
C ILE A 163 -5.64 -16.54 9.46
N GLY A 164 -4.67 -16.81 10.35
CA GLY A 164 -4.09 -15.77 11.21
C GLY A 164 -3.47 -14.63 10.38
N ARG A 165 -2.78 -14.98 9.29
CA ARG A 165 -2.21 -14.00 8.35
C ARG A 165 -3.29 -13.20 7.62
N ILE A 166 -4.34 -13.85 7.13
CA ILE A 166 -5.48 -13.19 6.46
C ILE A 166 -6.17 -12.20 7.40
N VAL A 167 -6.50 -12.63 8.62
CA VAL A 167 -7.11 -11.78 9.65
C VAL A 167 -6.22 -10.56 9.91
N ARG A 168 -4.92 -10.77 10.13
CA ARG A 168 -3.98 -9.66 10.36
C ARG A 168 -3.98 -8.67 9.20
N LEU A 169 -3.91 -9.14 7.96
CA LEU A 169 -3.94 -8.29 6.76
C LEU A 169 -5.26 -7.53 6.61
N LEU A 170 -6.41 -8.18 6.84
CA LEU A 170 -7.72 -7.55 6.84
C LEU A 170 -7.77 -6.38 7.82
N ASN A 171 -7.24 -6.57 9.04
CA ASN A 171 -7.18 -5.53 10.05
C ASN A 171 -6.25 -4.37 9.65
N ARG A 172 -5.07 -4.66 9.08
CA ARG A 172 -4.14 -3.64 8.56
C ARG A 172 -4.78 -2.78 7.47
N VAL A 173 -5.62 -3.37 6.62
CA VAL A 173 -6.35 -2.63 5.57
C VAL A 173 -7.64 -1.96 6.08
N GLY A 174 -7.97 -2.12 7.37
CA GLY A 174 -9.06 -1.41 8.05
C GLY A 174 -10.36 -2.21 8.23
N ILE A 175 -10.36 -3.51 7.90
CA ILE A 175 -11.50 -4.40 8.06
C ILE A 175 -11.34 -5.14 9.39
N ARG A 176 -11.99 -4.60 10.44
CA ARG A 176 -11.82 -5.09 11.80
C ARG A 176 -12.50 -6.45 12.00
N CYS A 177 -11.70 -7.49 12.16
CA CYS A 177 -12.20 -8.86 12.24
C CYS A 177 -11.34 -9.78 13.09
N ARG A 178 -11.93 -10.89 13.55
CA ARG A 178 -11.25 -12.01 14.17
C ARG A 178 -11.80 -13.32 13.61
N HIS A 179 -11.02 -14.40 13.75
CA HIS A 179 -11.48 -15.74 13.41
C HIS A 179 -12.04 -16.42 14.66
N SER A 180 -13.30 -16.83 14.61
CA SER A 180 -13.99 -17.49 15.72
C SER A 180 -14.91 -18.57 15.15
N GLU A 181 -14.85 -19.78 15.71
CA GLU A 181 -15.71 -20.91 15.31
C GLU A 181 -15.69 -21.20 13.80
N GLY A 182 -14.53 -21.05 13.15
CA GLY A 182 -14.38 -21.30 11.71
C GLY A 182 -14.81 -20.14 10.80
N ARG A 183 -15.24 -19.00 11.37
CA ARG A 183 -15.82 -17.87 10.64
C ARG A 183 -15.07 -16.56 10.90
N LEU A 184 -15.12 -15.67 9.91
CA LEU A 184 -14.71 -14.28 10.08
C LEU A 184 -15.82 -13.48 10.74
N VAL A 185 -15.58 -12.98 11.94
CA VAL A 185 -16.55 -12.15 12.68
C VAL A 185 -15.97 -10.76 12.94
N LYS A 186 -16.85 -9.76 13.01
CA LYS A 186 -16.46 -8.38 13.33
C LYS A 186 -15.83 -8.33 14.72
N SER A 187 -14.73 -7.60 14.84
CA SER A 187 -14.03 -7.39 16.11
C SER A 187 -13.95 -5.91 16.42
N SER A 188 -14.09 -5.56 17.70
CA SER A 188 -13.77 -4.23 18.21
C SER A 188 -12.37 -4.15 18.81
N GLU A 189 -11.69 -5.29 18.97
CA GLU A 189 -10.34 -5.34 19.52
C GLU A 189 -9.37 -4.63 18.57
N ASP A 190 -8.58 -3.70 19.13
CA ASP A 190 -7.47 -3.12 18.40
C ASP A 190 -6.37 -4.18 18.30
N HIS A 191 -5.88 -4.38 17.08
CA HIS A 191 -4.73 -5.25 16.87
C HIS A 191 -3.51 -4.62 17.51
N ASN A 192 -2.71 -5.44 18.20
CA ASN A 192 -1.48 -5.06 18.89
C ASN A 192 -0.33 -4.71 17.92
N GLU A 193 -0.64 -4.08 16.79
CA GLU A 193 0.30 -3.61 15.77
C GLU A 193 0.00 -2.14 15.44
N ARG A 194 1.05 -1.32 15.39
CA ARG A 194 0.98 0.07 14.94
C ARG A 194 1.71 0.27 13.63
N ARG A 195 1.15 1.14 12.79
CA ARG A 195 1.77 1.54 11.54
C ARG A 195 2.79 2.66 11.80
N VAL A 196 4.02 2.44 11.35
CA VAL A 196 5.15 3.39 11.44
C VAL A 196 5.62 3.76 10.04
N VAL A 197 6.04 5.01 9.85
CA VAL A 197 6.60 5.49 8.57
C VAL A 197 8.10 5.68 8.72
N VAL A 198 8.87 5.03 7.84
CA VAL A 198 10.33 5.13 7.81
C VAL A 198 10.77 5.30 6.36
N ASN A 199 11.47 6.39 6.03
CA ASN A 199 11.95 6.67 4.67
C ASN A 199 10.84 6.58 3.59
N ASN A 200 9.65 7.10 3.87
CA ASN A 200 8.44 7.00 3.03
C ASN A 200 7.89 5.58 2.79
N GLU A 201 8.39 4.58 3.52
CA GLU A 201 7.85 3.23 3.57
C GLU A 201 7.04 3.02 4.86
N TYR A 202 6.00 2.18 4.79
CA TYR A 202 5.13 1.88 5.92
C TYR A 202 5.46 0.50 6.48
N PHE A 203 5.61 0.42 7.80
CA PHE A 203 5.86 -0.82 8.55
C PHE A 203 4.76 -1.04 9.56
N TRP A 204 4.35 -2.28 9.75
CA TRP A 204 3.47 -2.69 10.84
C TRP A 204 4.31 -3.33 11.93
N VAL A 205 4.33 -2.71 13.11
CA VAL A 205 5.22 -3.07 14.22
C VAL A 205 4.36 -3.44 15.43
N PRO A 206 4.60 -4.58 16.08
CA PRO A 206 3.94 -4.91 17.34
C PRO A 206 4.10 -3.78 18.36
N GLU A 207 3.04 -3.41 19.07
CA GLU A 207 3.06 -2.24 19.98
C GLU A 207 4.14 -2.39 21.06
N GLU A 208 4.34 -3.61 21.56
CA GLU A 208 5.39 -3.97 22.53
C GLU A 208 6.83 -3.78 22.01
N LYS A 209 7.03 -3.73 20.68
CA LYS A 209 8.34 -3.56 20.02
C LYS A 209 8.51 -2.19 19.38
N LEU A 210 7.54 -1.29 19.55
CA LEU A 210 7.53 0.00 18.85
C LEU A 210 8.72 0.89 19.24
N ASP A 211 9.05 0.95 20.53
CA ASP A 211 10.15 1.78 21.03
C ASP A 211 11.51 1.26 20.55
N SER A 212 11.74 -0.06 20.67
CA SER A 212 12.98 -0.68 20.22
C SER A 212 13.15 -0.60 18.70
N PHE A 213 12.06 -0.72 17.93
CA PHE A 213 12.07 -0.48 16.49
C PHE A 213 12.45 0.96 16.14
N THR A 214 11.82 1.92 16.81
CA THR A 214 12.05 3.35 16.57
C THR A 214 13.49 3.74 16.90
N GLU A 215 14.05 3.20 17.99
CA GLU A 215 15.45 3.38 18.35
C GLU A 215 16.39 2.74 17.33
N ASN A 216 16.09 1.51 16.89
CA ASN A 216 16.85 0.81 15.86
C ASN A 216 16.92 1.62 14.56
N GLU A 217 15.81 2.19 14.09
CA GLU A 217 15.80 3.00 12.85
C GLU A 217 16.58 4.31 13.00
N LYS A 218 16.56 4.94 14.17
CA LYS A 218 17.42 6.13 14.45
C LYS A 218 18.90 5.76 14.39
N LEU A 219 19.28 4.64 14.99
CA LEU A 219 20.66 4.14 14.94
C LEU A 219 21.06 3.77 13.51
N LEU A 220 20.17 3.11 12.76
CA LEU A 220 20.41 2.69 11.39
C LEU A 220 20.63 3.90 10.47
N ALA A 221 19.82 4.95 10.61
CA ALA A 221 20.02 6.20 9.88
C ALA A 221 21.38 6.86 10.22
N SER A 222 21.74 6.93 11.50
CA SER A 222 23.02 7.49 11.93
C SER A 222 24.23 6.71 11.39
N VAL A 223 24.20 5.38 11.50
CA VAL A 223 25.27 4.50 11.00
C VAL A 223 25.34 4.55 9.47
N SER A 224 24.20 4.61 8.77
CA SER A 224 24.16 4.72 7.31
C SER A 224 24.87 5.98 6.81
N VAL A 225 24.64 7.13 7.43
CA VAL A 225 25.32 8.38 7.10
C VAL A 225 26.83 8.26 7.32
N LYS A 226 27.26 7.69 8.46
CA LYS A 226 28.69 7.47 8.75
C LYS A 226 29.35 6.55 7.72
N LEU A 227 28.66 5.48 7.32
CA LEU A 227 29.14 4.57 6.27
C LEU A 227 29.25 5.25 4.91
N GLN A 228 28.31 6.12 4.55
CA GLN A 228 28.39 6.89 3.30
C GLN A 228 29.60 7.82 3.28
N VAL A 229 29.86 8.53 4.39
CA VAL A 229 31.05 9.39 4.52
C VAL A 229 32.33 8.57 4.42
N LYS A 230 32.43 7.46 5.18
CA LYS A 230 33.61 6.58 5.12
C LYS A 230 33.82 5.94 3.74
N ASN A 231 32.75 5.56 3.05
CA ASN A 231 32.86 5.07 1.67
C ASN A 231 33.38 6.15 0.72
N ALA A 232 32.96 7.41 0.87
CA ALA A 232 33.47 8.51 0.08
C ALA A 232 34.96 8.79 0.39
N GLU A 233 35.35 8.73 1.66
CA GLU A 233 36.76 8.84 2.06
C GLU A 233 37.61 7.72 1.44
N LEU A 234 37.12 6.46 1.48
CA LEU A 234 37.81 5.30 0.90
C LEU A 234 38.02 5.42 -0.62
N GLN A 235 37.13 6.11 -1.32
CA GLN A 235 37.29 6.40 -2.75
C GLN A 235 38.36 7.46 -3.04
N ALA A 236 38.68 8.30 -2.06
CA ALA A 236 39.65 9.38 -2.18
C ALA A 236 41.04 9.02 -1.64
N ILE A 237 41.12 8.15 -0.62
CA ILE A 237 42.36 7.77 0.06
C ILE A 237 42.38 6.28 0.43
N THR A 238 43.58 5.72 0.54
CA THR A 238 43.79 4.40 1.13
C THR A 238 43.71 4.50 2.65
N PHE A 239 42.82 3.73 3.26
CA PHE A 239 42.69 3.67 4.72
C PHE A 239 43.91 3.01 5.36
N ASN A 240 44.30 3.53 6.53
CA ASN A 240 45.21 2.83 7.42
C ASN A 240 44.49 1.72 8.21
N ASP A 241 45.23 0.89 8.93
CA ASP A 241 44.67 -0.25 9.67
C ASP A 241 43.58 0.13 10.68
N GLU A 242 43.70 1.29 11.33
CA GLU A 242 42.73 1.79 12.30
C GLU A 242 41.43 2.21 11.62
N GLN A 243 41.52 3.00 10.54
CA GLN A 243 40.38 3.41 9.73
C GLN A 243 39.68 2.21 9.07
N GLN A 244 40.45 1.20 8.64
CA GLN A 244 39.93 -0.04 8.09
C GLN A 244 39.11 -0.79 9.14
N ARG A 245 39.60 -0.85 10.39
CA ARG A 245 38.90 -1.50 11.50
C ARG A 245 37.62 -0.76 11.88
N GLU A 246 37.66 0.56 12.03
CA GLU A 246 36.47 1.39 12.28
C GLU A 246 35.40 1.19 11.20
N PHE A 247 35.82 1.12 9.94
CA PHE A 247 34.92 0.90 8.82
C PHE A 247 34.26 -0.48 8.88
N GLN A 248 35.02 -1.53 9.18
CA GLN A 248 34.50 -2.89 9.36
C GLN A 248 33.52 -2.97 10.55
N GLU A 249 33.83 -2.32 11.67
CA GLU A 249 32.94 -2.24 12.84
C GLU A 249 31.63 -1.53 12.50
N LEU A 250 31.67 -0.43 11.73
CA LEU A 250 30.48 0.26 11.25
C LEU A 250 29.64 -0.61 10.31
N GLN A 251 30.28 -1.36 9.40
CA GLN A 251 29.57 -2.30 8.52
C GLN A 251 28.90 -3.42 9.31
N ALA A 252 29.59 -4.01 10.28
CA ALA A 252 29.05 -5.05 11.14
C ALA A 252 27.83 -4.53 11.93
N LYS A 253 27.96 -3.35 12.55
CA LYS A 253 26.86 -2.70 13.27
C LYS A 253 25.67 -2.40 12.37
N TYR A 254 25.89 -1.93 11.14
CA TYR A 254 24.82 -1.69 10.19
C TYR A 254 24.06 -2.97 9.83
N MET A 255 24.79 -4.08 9.60
CA MET A 255 24.18 -5.38 9.30
C MET A 255 23.39 -5.94 10.48
N GLU A 256 23.85 -5.73 11.72
CA GLU A 256 23.12 -6.09 12.94
C GLU A 256 21.82 -5.30 13.07
N LEU A 257 21.85 -3.98 12.89
CA LEU A 257 20.64 -3.13 12.93
C LEU A 257 19.63 -3.54 11.85
N LEU A 258 20.09 -3.94 10.66
CA LEU A 258 19.24 -4.50 9.59
C LEU A 258 18.63 -5.85 9.96
N LYS A 259 19.35 -6.68 10.73
CA LYS A 259 18.84 -7.97 11.21
C LYS A 259 17.75 -7.73 12.26
N ASN A 260 18.00 -6.87 13.24
CA ASN A 260 17.04 -6.50 14.28
C ASN A 260 15.75 -5.93 13.65
N ARG A 261 15.88 -5.04 12.66
CA ARG A 261 14.74 -4.53 11.89
C ARG A 261 13.90 -5.67 11.29
N ARG A 262 14.54 -6.64 10.62
CA ARG A 262 13.85 -7.79 10.02
C ARG A 262 13.18 -8.69 11.06
N GLU A 263 13.80 -8.89 12.21
CA GLU A 263 13.24 -9.70 13.30
C GLU A 263 11.98 -9.06 13.90
N VAL A 264 11.94 -7.73 14.00
CA VAL A 264 10.77 -7.00 14.52
C VAL A 264 9.62 -6.99 13.53
N ILE A 265 9.91 -6.73 12.25
CA ILE A 265 8.90 -6.71 11.18
C ILE A 265 8.33 -8.12 10.90
N GLY A 266 9.07 -9.16 11.30
CA GLY A 266 8.71 -10.55 11.10
C GLY A 266 9.07 -11.02 9.69
N GLY A 267 9.77 -12.15 9.59
CA GLY A 267 10.19 -12.75 8.31
C GLY A 267 9.06 -13.18 7.36
N GLU A 268 7.80 -12.97 7.74
CA GLU A 268 6.60 -13.23 6.94
C GLU A 268 6.27 -12.12 5.94
N GLU A 269 6.99 -10.98 5.97
CA GLU A 269 7.03 -10.03 4.85
C GLU A 269 7.85 -10.53 3.64
N LYS A 270 7.96 -11.84 3.43
CA LYS A 270 8.34 -12.33 2.11
C LYS A 270 7.33 -11.78 1.10
N ASP A 271 7.84 -11.06 0.10
CA ASP A 271 7.06 -10.60 -1.05
C ASP A 271 6.24 -11.79 -1.54
N LEU A 272 4.93 -11.76 -1.25
CA LEU A 272 4.02 -12.78 -1.74
C LEU A 272 4.02 -12.64 -3.26
N SER A 273 4.32 -13.74 -3.93
CA SER A 273 4.24 -13.85 -5.37
C SER A 273 3.35 -15.02 -5.74
N LEU A 274 2.64 -14.87 -6.85
CA LEU A 274 1.95 -15.95 -7.53
C LEU A 274 2.74 -16.33 -8.76
N SER A 275 3.34 -17.52 -8.73
CA SER A 275 4.04 -18.16 -9.84
C SER A 275 3.18 -19.29 -10.41
N ILE A 276 3.48 -19.74 -11.64
CA ILE A 276 2.91 -20.96 -12.23
C ILE A 276 3.43 -22.19 -11.47
#